data_AF-A0A820YDL0-F1
#
_entry.id   AF-A0A820YDL0-F1
#
_cell.length_a   1.000
_cell.length_b   1.000
_cell.length_c   1.000
_cell.angle_alpha   90.00
_cell.angle_beta   90.00
_cell.angle_gamma   90.00
#
_symmetry.space_group_name_H-M   'P 1'
#
loop_
_entity.id
_entity.type
_entity.pdbx_description
1 polymer ?
#
loop_
_entity_poly.entity_id
_entity_poly.type
_entity_poly.pdbx_seq_one_letter_code
_entity_poly.pdbx_strand_id
1 'polypeptide(L)'
;METWPAEVIRAFNRSKFCRDETKKYELIVYKPIESILQDGPQCGLVALAMAMNIHSCNTTVQNIFEKAKELLYTIQGELFDARVIPNLCEQFNLKATLHRWTNITDLIECLKSNHVCLVPYDSDANHEPCLKKGHRAHWLLVHGYLKEITSFSSNDYDLVLVQHGKSKNLGAFSLLDLFQSNGQLIEADFKRRIESDYCVPKDGSLRDTLCNLFIGI
;
A
#
# COMPACT_ATOMS: atom_id res chain seq x y z
N MET A 1 -25.46 -0.03 16.51
CA MET A 1 -24.57 0.06 15.33
C MET A 1 -23.55 1.12 15.65
N GLU A 2 -22.32 0.72 15.99
CA GLU A 2 -21.22 1.67 16.10
C GLU A 2 -21.09 2.41 14.76
N THR A 3 -21.13 3.74 14.81
CA THR A 3 -21.20 4.58 13.63
C THR A 3 -19.82 4.66 12.99
N TRP A 4 -19.52 3.68 12.13
CA TRP A 4 -18.38 3.77 11.23
C TRP A 4 -18.37 5.14 10.52
N PRO A 5 -17.19 5.74 10.30
CA PRO A 5 -17.11 6.96 9.50
C PRO A 5 -17.77 6.77 8.13
N ALA A 6 -18.40 7.82 7.61
CA ALA A 6 -19.20 7.73 6.39
C ALA A 6 -18.39 7.23 5.17
N GLU A 7 -17.10 7.53 5.11
CA GLU A 7 -16.20 7.04 4.06
C GLU A 7 -15.87 5.56 4.19
N VAL A 8 -15.78 5.02 5.41
CA VAL A 8 -15.62 3.59 5.66
C VAL A 8 -16.86 2.84 5.21
N ILE A 9 -18.06 3.35 5.55
CA ILE A 9 -19.34 2.78 5.08
C ILE A 9 -19.38 2.78 3.54
N ARG A 10 -19.01 3.89 2.89
CA ARG A 10 -18.96 3.96 1.42
C ARG A 10 -17.94 3.00 0.81
N ALA A 11 -16.75 2.87 1.42
CA ALA A 11 -15.72 1.94 0.96
C ALA A 11 -16.22 0.50 1.05
N PHE A 12 -16.77 0.11 2.20
CA PHE A 12 -17.35 -1.21 2.42
C PHE A 12 -18.48 -1.51 1.43
N ASN A 13 -19.44 -0.60 1.27
CA ASN A 13 -20.58 -0.78 0.35
C ASN A 13 -20.20 -0.91 -1.12
N ARG A 14 -19.03 -0.39 -1.53
CA ARG A 14 -18.49 -0.58 -2.90
C ARG A 14 -17.69 -1.87 -3.07
N SER A 15 -17.23 -2.45 -1.97
CA SER A 15 -16.46 -3.68 -2.00
C SER A 15 -17.35 -4.89 -2.32
N LYS A 16 -16.74 -5.97 -2.80
CA LYS A 16 -17.44 -7.24 -3.02
C LYS A 16 -18.01 -7.87 -1.74
N PHE A 17 -17.58 -7.43 -0.56
CA PHE A 17 -17.92 -8.01 0.74
C PHE A 17 -19.26 -7.52 1.31
N CYS A 18 -19.78 -6.38 0.84
CA CYS A 18 -21.06 -5.84 1.33
C CYS A 18 -22.29 -6.71 1.00
N ARG A 19 -22.14 -7.66 0.08
CA ARG A 19 -23.24 -8.51 -0.40
C ARG A 19 -23.47 -9.74 0.48
N ASP A 20 -22.56 -10.04 1.40
CA ASP A 20 -22.65 -11.19 2.28
C ASP A 20 -23.20 -10.76 3.65
N GLU A 21 -24.53 -10.81 3.79
CA GLU A 21 -25.24 -10.43 5.02
C GLU A 21 -24.92 -11.34 6.22
N THR A 22 -24.29 -12.50 5.98
CA THR A 22 -23.89 -13.43 7.05
C THR A 22 -22.63 -12.96 7.76
N LYS A 23 -21.80 -12.16 7.09
CA LYS A 23 -20.57 -11.62 7.65
C LYS A 23 -20.82 -10.33 8.38
N LYS A 24 -20.17 -10.19 9.53
CA LYS A 24 -20.19 -8.95 10.31
C LYS A 24 -18.76 -8.47 10.46
N TYR A 25 -18.61 -7.16 10.56
CA TYR A 25 -17.30 -6.54 10.62
C TYR A 25 -17.23 -5.58 11.80
N GLU A 26 -16.08 -5.55 12.44
CA GLU A 26 -15.70 -4.58 13.47
C GLU A 26 -14.61 -3.67 12.92
N LEU A 27 -14.73 -2.36 13.16
CA LEU A 27 -13.67 -1.41 12.82
C LEU A 27 -12.65 -1.37 13.96
N ILE A 28 -11.49 -1.99 13.73
CA ILE A 28 -10.46 -2.13 14.77
C ILE A 28 -9.48 -0.95 14.75
N VAL A 29 -9.05 -0.53 13.56
CA VAL A 29 -8.13 0.61 13.37
C VAL A 29 -8.62 1.44 12.20
N TYR A 30 -8.59 2.76 12.34
CA TYR A 30 -8.77 3.67 11.22
C TYR A 30 -8.10 5.01 11.47
N LYS A 31 -7.29 5.45 10.52
CA LYS A 31 -6.73 6.79 10.46
C LYS A 31 -7.26 7.50 9.21
N PRO A 32 -8.02 8.60 9.35
CA PRO A 32 -8.43 9.40 8.20
C PRO A 32 -7.21 10.01 7.49
N ILE A 33 -7.23 10.02 6.16
CA ILE A 33 -6.13 10.52 5.32
C ILE A 33 -6.71 11.35 4.19
N GLU A 34 -6.07 12.47 3.89
CA GLU A 34 -6.37 13.22 2.67
C GLU A 34 -5.78 12.51 1.44
N SER A 35 -6.64 12.15 0.49
CA SER A 35 -6.21 11.43 -0.70
C SER A 35 -5.52 12.34 -1.72
N ILE A 36 -4.38 11.88 -2.21
CA ILE A 36 -3.61 12.55 -3.27
C ILE A 36 -3.70 11.71 -4.55
N LEU A 37 -4.03 12.35 -5.68
CA LEU A 37 -3.98 11.71 -7.00
C LEU A 37 -2.56 11.78 -7.55
N GLN A 38 -2.11 10.69 -8.17
CA GLN A 38 -0.81 10.64 -8.81
C GLN A 38 -0.82 11.34 -10.17
N ASP A 39 0.35 11.86 -10.53
CA ASP A 39 0.70 12.23 -11.90
C ASP A 39 1.88 11.34 -12.35
N GLY A 40 1.80 10.77 -13.56
CA GLY A 40 2.79 9.83 -14.05
C GLY A 40 2.99 8.58 -13.16
N PRO A 41 4.20 7.95 -13.15
CA PRO A 41 4.48 6.71 -12.43
C PRO A 41 4.73 6.87 -10.93
N GLN A 42 4.21 7.92 -10.29
CA GLN A 42 4.53 8.33 -8.91
C GLN A 42 3.78 7.60 -7.79
N CYS A 43 3.22 6.41 -8.03
CA CYS A 43 2.33 5.76 -7.08
C CYS A 43 2.92 5.53 -5.68
N GLY A 44 4.19 5.13 -5.59
CA GLY A 44 4.89 4.95 -4.32
C GLY A 44 5.14 6.27 -3.59
N LEU A 45 5.55 7.32 -4.33
CA LEU A 45 5.79 8.65 -3.77
C LEU A 45 4.50 9.30 -3.27
N VAL A 46 3.38 9.09 -3.98
CA VAL A 46 2.06 9.57 -3.58
C VAL A 46 1.56 8.88 -2.32
N ALA A 47 1.70 7.54 -2.25
CA ALA A 47 1.35 6.80 -1.05
C ALA A 47 2.25 7.18 0.14
N LEU A 48 3.52 7.47 -0.10
CA LEU A 48 4.45 7.96 0.91
C LEU A 48 4.10 9.38 1.40
N ALA A 49 3.74 10.30 0.49
CA ALA A 49 3.30 11.65 0.83
C ALA A 49 2.04 11.62 1.72
N MET A 50 1.07 10.76 1.38
CA MET A 50 -0.12 10.54 2.19
C MET A 50 0.26 10.08 3.61
N ALA A 51 1.22 9.16 3.75
CA ALA A 51 1.72 8.75 5.07
C ALA A 51 2.39 9.91 5.80
N MET A 52 3.36 10.59 5.18
CA MET A 52 4.12 11.70 5.77
C MET A 52 3.23 12.85 6.26
N ASN A 53 2.15 13.17 5.55
CA ASN A 53 1.26 14.27 5.93
C ASN A 53 0.45 13.98 7.19
N ILE A 54 0.11 12.71 7.47
CA ILE A 54 -0.51 12.32 8.74
C ILE A 54 0.44 12.55 9.93
N HIS A 55 1.74 12.40 9.69
CA HIS A 55 2.79 12.62 10.68
C HIS A 55 3.30 14.08 10.70
N SER A 56 2.58 15.01 10.06
CA SER A 56 2.88 16.45 10.06
C SER A 56 4.25 16.83 9.47
N CYS A 57 4.82 16.00 8.59
CA CYS A 57 6.04 16.35 7.85
C CYS A 57 5.80 17.47 6.82
N ASN A 58 4.54 17.77 6.47
CA ASN A 58 4.11 18.84 5.56
C ASN A 58 4.92 18.90 4.26
N THR A 59 5.12 17.76 3.61
CA THR A 59 5.89 17.65 2.37
C THR A 59 4.97 17.38 1.18
N THR A 60 5.48 17.64 -0.03
CA THR A 60 4.75 17.41 -1.29
C THR A 60 5.31 16.20 -2.02
N VAL A 61 4.51 15.62 -2.92
CA VAL A 61 4.99 14.54 -3.82
C VAL A 61 6.22 15.01 -4.61
N GLN A 62 6.25 16.28 -5.02
CA GLN A 62 7.36 16.88 -5.76
C GLN A 62 8.64 16.93 -4.92
N ASN A 63 8.58 17.35 -3.66
CA ASN A 63 9.76 17.38 -2.78
C ASN A 63 10.32 15.97 -2.55
N ILE A 64 9.45 14.97 -2.35
CA ILE A 64 9.85 13.57 -2.20
C ILE A 64 10.48 13.07 -3.50
N PHE A 65 9.89 13.40 -4.66
CA PHE A 65 10.42 13.03 -5.96
C PHE A 65 11.83 13.60 -6.21
N GLU A 66 12.03 14.89 -5.93
CA GLU A 66 13.34 15.54 -6.05
C GLU A 66 14.39 14.85 -5.18
N LYS A 67 14.05 14.57 -3.91
CA LYS A 67 14.94 13.86 -3.01
C LYS A 67 15.24 12.43 -3.48
N ALA A 68 14.22 11.71 -3.96
CA ALA A 68 14.40 10.36 -4.49
C ALA A 68 15.29 10.33 -5.75
N LYS A 69 15.22 11.38 -6.59
CA LYS A 69 16.14 11.54 -7.74
C LYS A 69 17.56 11.81 -7.32
N GLU A 70 17.78 12.69 -6.34
CA GLU A 70 19.11 12.96 -5.78
C GLU A 70 19.77 11.68 -5.23
N LEU A 71 18.98 10.81 -4.61
CA LEU A 71 19.41 9.51 -4.07
C LEU A 71 19.47 8.39 -5.13
N LEU A 72 19.16 8.70 -6.39
CA LEU A 72 19.14 7.74 -7.52
C LEU A 72 18.17 6.56 -7.32
N TYR A 73 17.05 6.79 -6.62
CA TYR A 73 16.00 5.78 -6.40
C TYR A 73 14.95 5.76 -7.51
N THR A 74 14.90 6.82 -8.31
CA THR A 74 13.87 7.01 -9.33
C THR A 74 14.37 7.93 -10.44
N ILE A 75 13.79 7.79 -11.63
CA ILE A 75 14.00 8.68 -12.78
C ILE A 75 12.71 9.49 -13.03
N GLN A 76 11.55 8.83 -13.07
CA GLN A 76 10.25 9.44 -13.41
C GLN A 76 9.25 9.46 -12.24
N GLY A 77 9.57 8.80 -11.13
CA GLY A 77 8.75 8.74 -9.92
C GLY A 77 8.39 7.32 -9.47
N GLU A 78 8.77 6.32 -10.25
CA GLU A 78 8.69 4.92 -9.89
C GLU A 78 9.51 4.60 -8.64
N LEU A 79 9.06 3.61 -7.86
CA LEU A 79 9.81 3.01 -6.77
C LEU A 79 9.73 1.48 -6.89
N PHE A 80 10.82 0.85 -7.29
CA PHE A 80 10.92 -0.61 -7.44
C PHE A 80 11.70 -1.31 -6.32
N ASP A 81 12.07 -0.57 -5.27
CA ASP A 81 12.80 -1.11 -4.13
C ASP A 81 12.29 -0.53 -2.81
N ALA A 82 11.57 -1.34 -2.04
CA ALA A 82 11.04 -1.00 -0.73
C ALA A 82 12.14 -0.69 0.28
N ARG A 83 13.35 -1.24 0.10
CA ARG A 83 14.46 -1.11 1.05
C ARG A 83 15.02 0.32 1.11
N VAL A 84 14.74 1.13 0.09
CA VAL A 84 15.18 2.53 0.03
C VAL A 84 14.26 3.48 0.78
N ILE A 85 13.02 3.05 1.07
CA ILE A 85 11.98 3.91 1.65
C ILE A 85 12.35 4.39 3.07
N PRO A 86 12.90 3.55 3.98
CA PRO A 86 13.36 4.05 5.27
C PRO A 86 14.35 5.21 5.18
N ASN A 87 15.38 5.10 4.32
CA ASN A 87 16.34 6.19 4.11
C ASN A 87 15.65 7.43 3.51
N LEU A 88 14.73 7.25 2.56
CA LEU A 88 13.98 8.37 1.99
C LEU A 88 13.13 9.08 3.04
N CYS A 89 12.49 8.35 3.96
CA CYS A 89 11.74 8.92 5.08
C CYS A 89 12.63 9.72 6.04
N GLU A 90 13.84 9.23 6.33
CA GLU A 90 14.80 9.92 7.20
C GLU A 90 15.18 11.32 6.67
N GLN A 91 15.18 11.52 5.34
CA GLN A 91 15.42 12.84 4.73
C GLN A 91 14.34 13.88 5.11
N PHE A 92 13.19 13.42 5.61
CA PHE A 92 12.08 14.25 6.06
C PHE A 92 11.82 14.13 7.57
N ASN A 93 12.83 13.66 8.33
CA ASN A 93 12.74 13.43 9.78
C ASN A 93 11.62 12.47 10.20
N LEU A 94 11.25 11.54 9.31
CA LEU A 94 10.25 10.51 9.58
C LEU A 94 10.95 9.16 9.70
N LYS A 95 10.69 8.46 10.81
CA LYS A 95 11.16 7.10 10.98
C LYS A 95 10.22 6.15 10.24
N ALA A 96 10.77 5.22 9.49
CA ALA A 96 10.03 4.14 8.87
C ALA A 96 10.77 2.82 9.05
N THR A 97 10.03 1.72 9.15
CA THR A 97 10.59 0.38 9.39
C THR A 97 10.22 -0.54 8.23
N LEU A 98 11.21 -1.19 7.63
CA LEU A 98 10.99 -2.24 6.64
C LEU A 98 10.65 -3.54 7.36
N HIS A 99 9.56 -4.17 6.95
CA HIS A 99 9.11 -5.46 7.47
C HIS A 99 9.10 -6.51 6.37
N ARG A 100 9.41 -7.76 6.74
CA ARG A 100 9.07 -8.92 5.91
C ARG A 100 7.65 -9.35 6.24
N TRP A 101 6.81 -9.51 5.23
CA TRP A 101 5.43 -9.97 5.36
C TRP A 101 5.37 -11.47 5.16
N THR A 102 5.72 -12.23 6.19
CA THR A 102 5.73 -13.71 6.11
C THR A 102 4.50 -14.33 6.74
N ASN A 103 3.85 -13.60 7.66
CA ASN A 103 2.59 -13.98 8.27
C ASN A 103 1.56 -12.87 8.00
N ILE A 104 0.34 -13.26 7.65
CA ILE A 104 -0.76 -12.33 7.37
C ILE A 104 -0.99 -11.35 8.53
N THR A 105 -0.72 -11.77 9.77
CA THR A 105 -0.88 -10.94 10.97
C THR A 105 0.16 -9.83 11.13
N ASP A 106 1.32 -9.90 10.45
CA ASP A 106 2.41 -8.92 10.61
C ASP A 106 1.94 -7.49 10.31
N LEU A 107 1.15 -7.32 9.24
CA LEU A 107 0.56 -6.04 8.86
C LEU A 107 -0.44 -5.54 9.91
N ILE A 108 -1.25 -6.45 10.47
CA ILE A 108 -2.26 -6.12 11.49
C ILE A 108 -1.58 -5.60 12.76
N GLU A 109 -0.51 -6.26 13.20
CA GLU A 109 0.27 -5.87 14.37
C GLU A 109 0.92 -4.50 14.18
N CYS A 110 1.42 -4.22 12.98
CA CYS A 110 1.96 -2.91 12.63
C CYS A 110 0.88 -1.81 12.71
N LEU A 111 -0.29 -2.04 12.12
CA LEU A 111 -1.43 -1.10 12.16
C LEU A 111 -1.92 -0.85 13.60
N LYS A 112 -2.02 -1.90 14.42
CA LYS A 112 -2.42 -1.79 15.84
C LYS A 112 -1.41 -1.03 16.69
N SER A 113 -0.14 -1.02 16.29
CA SER A 113 0.92 -0.21 16.91
C SER A 113 0.84 1.27 16.49
N ASN A 114 -0.30 1.71 15.98
CA ASN A 114 -0.58 3.06 15.52
C ASN A 114 0.34 3.52 14.37
N HIS A 115 0.69 2.62 13.45
CA HIS A 115 1.37 2.96 12.19
C HIS A 115 0.38 2.95 11.02
N VAL A 116 0.78 3.56 9.90
CA VAL A 116 0.21 3.26 8.57
C VAL A 116 1.23 2.44 7.79
N CYS A 117 0.76 1.62 6.85
CA CYS A 117 1.63 0.67 6.17
C CYS A 117 1.66 0.92 4.65
N LEU A 118 2.83 1.17 4.10
CA LEU A 118 3.04 1.25 2.67
C LEU A 118 3.27 -0.16 2.10
N VAL A 119 2.45 -0.59 1.15
CA VAL A 119 2.46 -1.97 0.63
C VAL A 119 2.58 -1.96 -0.89
N PRO A 120 3.61 -2.62 -1.47
CA PRO A 120 3.67 -2.89 -2.89
C PRO A 120 2.79 -4.10 -3.22
N TYR A 121 2.08 -4.04 -4.35
CA TYR A 121 1.18 -5.10 -4.80
C TYR A 121 0.94 -5.01 -6.30
N ASP A 122 0.36 -6.03 -6.91
CA ASP A 122 -0.11 -5.97 -8.31
C ASP A 122 -1.53 -5.40 -8.34
N SER A 123 -1.72 -4.29 -9.05
CA SER A 123 -2.99 -3.57 -9.13
C SER A 123 -3.78 -3.92 -10.38
N ASP A 124 -5.01 -4.43 -10.23
CA ASP A 124 -5.89 -4.73 -11.37
C ASP A 124 -6.57 -3.46 -11.95
N ALA A 125 -7.42 -3.61 -12.96
CA ALA A 125 -8.14 -2.52 -13.62
C ALA A 125 -9.09 -1.77 -12.68
N ASN A 126 -9.65 -2.46 -11.69
CA ASN A 126 -10.45 -1.88 -10.59
C ASN A 126 -9.58 -1.44 -9.40
N HIS A 127 -8.26 -1.52 -9.51
CA HIS A 127 -7.26 -1.24 -8.48
C HIS A 127 -7.16 -2.25 -7.33
N GLU A 128 -8.01 -3.27 -7.29
CA GLU A 128 -7.89 -4.35 -6.29
C GLU A 128 -6.61 -5.17 -6.50
N PRO A 129 -6.16 -5.91 -5.48
CA PRO A 129 -5.03 -6.81 -5.60
C PRO A 129 -5.28 -7.90 -6.64
N CYS A 130 -4.25 -8.22 -7.42
CA CYS A 130 -4.28 -9.32 -8.38
C CYS A 130 -2.92 -10.06 -8.41
N LEU A 131 -2.84 -11.14 -9.18
CA LEU A 131 -1.67 -12.02 -9.26
C LEU A 131 -1.07 -11.96 -10.69
N LYS A 132 -0.30 -10.91 -10.99
CA LYS A 132 0.27 -10.63 -12.32
C LYS A 132 1.81 -10.63 -12.32
N LYS A 133 2.42 -11.32 -11.35
CA LYS A 133 3.86 -11.55 -11.17
C LYS A 133 4.72 -10.30 -11.00
N GLY A 134 4.11 -9.15 -10.69
CA GLY A 134 4.77 -7.85 -10.61
C GLY A 134 4.64 -6.99 -11.87
N HIS A 135 4.02 -7.51 -12.94
CA HIS A 135 3.85 -6.76 -14.19
C HIS A 135 2.90 -5.57 -14.03
N ARG A 136 2.09 -5.54 -12.97
CA ARG A 136 1.24 -4.40 -12.60
C ARG A 136 1.60 -3.86 -11.22
N ALA A 137 2.88 -4.00 -10.84
CA ALA A 137 3.38 -3.54 -9.56
C ALA A 137 3.02 -2.07 -9.34
N HIS A 138 2.45 -1.82 -8.17
CA HIS A 138 1.88 -0.57 -7.72
C HIS A 138 2.06 -0.47 -6.20
N TRP A 139 1.78 0.70 -5.66
CA TRP A 139 1.85 0.97 -4.23
C TRP A 139 0.49 1.45 -3.74
N LEU A 140 0.14 1.04 -2.52
CA LEU A 140 -0.96 1.60 -1.76
C LEU A 140 -0.51 1.87 -0.32
N LEU A 141 -1.29 2.68 0.37
CA LEU A 141 -1.18 2.94 1.79
C LEU A 141 -2.34 2.24 2.52
N VAL A 142 -2.03 1.38 3.47
CA VAL A 142 -2.99 0.76 4.38
C VAL A 142 -3.05 1.58 5.66
N HIS A 143 -4.26 1.98 6.06
CA HIS A 143 -4.47 2.87 7.20
C HIS A 143 -5.75 2.58 7.98
N GLY A 144 -6.31 1.40 7.77
CA GLY A 144 -7.35 0.85 8.63
C GLY A 144 -7.54 -0.64 8.44
N TYR A 145 -8.26 -1.24 9.37
CA TYR A 145 -8.46 -2.68 9.46
C TYR A 145 -9.88 -2.97 9.97
N LEU A 146 -10.60 -3.75 9.18
CA LEU A 146 -11.93 -4.27 9.49
C LEU A 146 -11.79 -5.77 9.75
N LYS A 147 -12.08 -6.17 10.99
CA LYS A 147 -12.02 -7.58 11.39
C LYS A 147 -13.38 -8.23 11.15
N GLU A 148 -13.39 -9.38 10.50
CA GLU A 148 -14.59 -10.18 10.36
C GLU A 148 -14.94 -10.85 11.71
N ILE A 149 -16.22 -10.82 12.09
CA ILE A 149 -16.76 -11.35 13.35
C ILE A 149 -17.67 -12.54 13.05
N THR A 150 -17.10 -13.68 12.65
CA THR A 150 -17.78 -14.98 12.67
C THR A 150 -17.44 -15.77 13.93
N SER A 151 -18.20 -16.83 14.17
CA SER A 151 -17.94 -17.83 15.20
C SER A 151 -16.64 -18.63 14.99
N PHE A 152 -15.95 -18.46 13.87
CA PHE A 152 -14.67 -19.11 13.57
C PHE A 152 -13.57 -18.05 13.42
N SER A 153 -12.48 -18.19 14.17
CA SER A 153 -11.36 -17.25 14.12
C SER A 153 -10.45 -17.54 12.92
N SER A 154 -10.75 -16.99 11.75
CA SER A 154 -9.76 -16.89 10.65
C SER A 154 -9.64 -15.46 10.15
N ASN A 155 -8.47 -15.10 9.62
CA ASN A 155 -8.20 -13.78 9.04
C ASN A 155 -8.52 -13.74 7.53
N ASP A 156 -9.10 -14.80 6.96
CA ASP A 156 -9.25 -14.95 5.51
C ASP A 156 -10.25 -13.94 4.92
N TYR A 157 -11.17 -13.46 5.75
CA TYR A 157 -12.23 -12.53 5.36
C TYR A 157 -12.02 -11.12 5.89
N ASP A 158 -10.91 -10.89 6.59
CA ASP A 158 -10.54 -9.59 7.09
C ASP A 158 -10.27 -8.63 5.94
N LEU A 159 -10.62 -7.36 6.17
CA LEU A 159 -10.42 -6.30 5.19
C LEU A 159 -9.46 -5.25 5.71
N VAL A 160 -8.75 -4.63 4.77
CA VAL A 160 -7.93 -3.45 5.00
C VAL A 160 -8.51 -2.24 4.28
N LEU A 161 -8.43 -1.10 4.94
CA LEU A 161 -8.83 0.19 4.39
C LEU A 161 -7.60 0.88 3.79
N VAL A 162 -7.71 1.24 2.50
CA VAL A 162 -6.55 1.62 1.70
C VAL A 162 -6.77 2.87 0.86
N GLN A 163 -5.69 3.60 0.63
CA GLN A 163 -5.61 4.72 -0.30
C GLN A 163 -4.48 4.50 -1.30
N HIS A 164 -4.66 4.93 -2.55
CA HIS A 164 -3.65 4.81 -3.61
C HIS A 164 -3.80 5.96 -4.62
N GLY A 165 -2.77 6.19 -5.44
CA GLY A 165 -2.71 7.37 -6.32
C GLY A 165 -3.71 7.43 -7.47
N LYS A 166 -4.45 6.35 -7.77
CA LYS A 166 -5.36 6.27 -8.94
C LYS A 166 -6.81 6.63 -8.61
N SER A 167 -7.15 6.86 -7.35
CA SER A 167 -8.52 7.12 -6.91
C SER A 167 -8.54 7.99 -5.65
N LYS A 168 -9.50 8.92 -5.57
CA LYS A 168 -9.78 9.68 -4.34
C LYS A 168 -10.59 8.89 -3.31
N ASN A 169 -11.19 7.78 -3.73
CA ASN A 169 -12.07 6.99 -2.88
C ASN A 169 -11.27 6.02 -2.02
N LEU A 170 -11.60 5.97 -0.72
CA LEU A 170 -11.18 4.90 0.17
C LEU A 170 -11.61 3.53 -0.39
N GLY A 171 -10.66 2.60 -0.44
CA GLY A 171 -10.87 1.21 -0.80
C GLY A 171 -10.99 0.32 0.44
N ALA A 172 -11.77 -0.76 0.33
CA ALA A 172 -11.82 -1.85 1.29
C ALA A 172 -11.43 -3.14 0.58
N PHE A 173 -10.20 -3.62 0.79
CA PHE A 173 -9.62 -4.77 0.08
C PHE A 173 -9.49 -5.97 1.01
N SER A 174 -9.56 -7.19 0.47
CA SER A 174 -9.25 -8.41 1.23
C SER A 174 -7.78 -8.37 1.68
N LEU A 175 -7.56 -8.58 2.97
CA LEU A 175 -6.22 -8.70 3.54
C LEU A 175 -5.47 -9.88 2.92
N LEU A 176 -6.16 -11.01 2.72
CA LEU A 176 -5.60 -12.22 2.11
C LEU A 176 -5.19 -11.97 0.65
N ASP A 177 -6.04 -11.31 -0.14
CA ASP A 177 -5.76 -11.01 -1.55
C ASP A 177 -4.55 -10.07 -1.66
N LEU A 178 -4.45 -9.07 -0.76
CA LEU A 178 -3.32 -8.15 -0.70
C LEU A 178 -2.02 -8.87 -0.31
N PHE A 179 -2.07 -9.73 0.71
CA PHE A 179 -0.94 -10.55 1.15
C PHE A 179 -0.41 -11.43 0.00
N GLN A 180 -1.31 -12.13 -0.69
CA GLN A 180 -0.95 -12.97 -1.84
C GLN A 180 -0.38 -12.16 -3.00
N SER A 181 -0.97 -10.99 -3.28
CA SER A 181 -0.51 -10.10 -4.36
C SER A 181 0.90 -9.54 -4.10
N ASN A 182 1.21 -9.19 -2.84
CA ASN A 182 2.55 -8.79 -2.41
C ASN A 182 3.55 -9.96 -2.49
N GLY A 183 3.16 -11.16 -2.03
CA GLY A 183 4.03 -12.34 -1.98
C GLY A 183 4.35 -12.98 -3.33
N GLN A 184 3.77 -12.47 -4.42
CA GLN A 184 4.02 -12.95 -5.78
C GLN A 184 4.69 -11.92 -6.69
N LEU A 185 5.17 -10.79 -6.15
CA LEU A 185 5.94 -9.83 -6.94
C LEU A 185 7.28 -10.46 -7.35
N ILE A 186 7.39 -10.87 -8.62
CA ILE A 186 8.53 -11.66 -9.11
C ILE A 186 9.44 -10.79 -9.98
N GLU A 187 8.88 -10.07 -10.94
CA GLU A 187 9.63 -9.28 -11.90
C GLU A 187 8.86 -8.03 -12.34
N ALA A 188 9.60 -6.98 -12.70
CA ALA A 188 9.01 -5.81 -13.33
C ALA A 188 8.50 -6.15 -14.74
N ASP A 189 7.48 -5.42 -15.18
CA ASP A 189 6.97 -5.52 -16.56
C ASP A 189 8.10 -5.35 -17.59
N PHE A 190 8.01 -6.12 -18.67
CA PHE A 190 9.04 -6.15 -19.71
C PHE A 190 9.34 -4.77 -20.29
N LYS A 191 8.33 -3.91 -20.53
CA LYS A 191 8.55 -2.58 -21.10
C LYS A 191 9.38 -1.71 -20.14
N ARG A 192 9.01 -1.70 -18.86
CA ARG A 192 9.72 -0.95 -17.82
C ARG A 192 11.17 -1.42 -17.63
N ARG A 193 11.47 -2.67 -17.97
CA ARG A 193 12.83 -3.23 -17.90
C ARG A 193 13.74 -2.82 -19.06
N ILE A 194 13.18 -2.59 -20.25
CA ILE A 194 13.95 -2.25 -21.46
C ILE A 194 14.02 -0.75 -21.71
N GLU A 195 13.06 0.01 -21.19
CA GLU A 195 13.05 1.46 -21.27
C GLU A 195 14.10 2.04 -20.29
N SER A 196 14.96 2.94 -20.78
CA SER A 196 16.08 3.49 -19.99
C SER A 196 15.66 4.59 -19.02
N ASP A 197 14.37 4.87 -18.92
CA ASP A 197 13.76 5.95 -18.16
C ASP A 197 13.12 5.46 -16.85
N TYR A 198 13.31 4.19 -16.47
CA TYR A 198 12.91 3.66 -15.16
C TYR A 198 14.12 3.12 -14.38
N CYS A 199 14.15 3.42 -13.08
CA CYS A 199 15.06 2.82 -12.12
C CYS A 199 14.55 1.45 -11.67
N VAL A 200 14.75 0.43 -12.51
CA VAL A 200 14.39 -0.98 -12.22
C VAL A 200 15.64 -1.76 -11.78
N PRO A 201 15.53 -2.77 -10.90
CA PRO A 201 16.63 -3.70 -10.62
C PRO A 201 17.25 -4.26 -11.92
N LYS A 202 18.59 -4.41 -11.95
CA LYS A 202 19.33 -4.77 -13.17
C LYS A 202 18.91 -6.11 -13.78
N ASP A 203 18.51 -7.06 -12.96
CA ASP A 203 17.99 -8.36 -13.37
C ASP A 203 16.46 -8.34 -13.64
N GLY A 204 15.81 -7.21 -13.37
CA GLY A 204 14.36 -7.03 -13.43
C GLY A 204 13.60 -7.69 -12.27
N SER A 205 14.29 -8.32 -11.33
CA SER A 205 13.68 -9.08 -10.23
C SER A 205 13.11 -8.15 -9.17
N LEU A 206 11.90 -8.48 -8.70
CA LEU A 206 11.24 -7.80 -7.57
C LEU A 206 11.28 -8.63 -6.28
N ARG A 207 11.85 -9.84 -6.33
CA ARG A 207 11.81 -10.81 -5.22
C ARG A 207 12.48 -10.30 -3.95
N ASP A 208 13.58 -9.58 -4.09
CA ASP A 208 14.33 -9.05 -2.94
C ASP A 208 14.06 -7.57 -2.68
N THR A 209 13.28 -6.93 -3.55
CA THR A 209 13.09 -5.48 -3.53
C THR A 209 11.66 -5.09 -3.17
N LEU A 210 10.64 -5.90 -3.50
CA LEU A 210 9.22 -5.64 -3.17
C LEU A 210 8.48 -6.84 -2.56
N CYS A 211 8.84 -8.06 -2.97
CA CYS A 211 8.10 -9.27 -2.61
C CYS A 211 8.19 -9.59 -1.11
N ASN A 212 7.05 -9.89 -0.48
CA ASN A 212 6.96 -10.13 0.96
C ASN A 212 7.54 -8.97 1.78
N LEU A 213 7.40 -7.73 1.32
CA LEU A 213 7.87 -6.54 2.02
C LEU A 213 6.74 -5.52 2.17
N PHE A 214 6.72 -4.85 3.31
CA PHE A 214 5.95 -3.62 3.53
C PHE A 214 6.72 -2.68 4.45
N ILE A 215 6.28 -1.43 4.52
CA ILE A 215 6.91 -0.39 5.34
C ILE A 215 5.91 0.10 6.37
N GLY A 216 6.25 0.00 7.65
CA GLY A 216 5.52 0.65 8.75
C GLY A 216 6.03 2.08 8.94
N ILE A 217 5.11 3.04 8.95
CA ILE A 217 5.35 4.49 9.08
C ILE A 217 4.53 5.05 10.24
#